data_AF-A0A1G3ZPV9-F1
#
_entry.id   AF-A0A1G3ZPV9-F1
#
_cell.length_a   1.000
_cell.length_b   1.000
_cell.length_c   1.000
_cell.angle_alpha   90.00
_cell.angle_beta   90.00
_cell.angle_gamma   90.00
#
_symmetry.space_group_name_H-M   'P 1'
#
loop_
_entity.id
_entity.type
_entity.pdbx_description
1 polymer ?
#
loop_
_entity_poly.entity_id
_entity_poly.type
_entity_poly.pdbx_seq_one_letter_code
_entity_poly.pdbx_strand_id
1 'polypeptide(L)'
;MAKIEEIFNANFLTKPYDLLPQLKTLAIPTLLIHGAEDPVPASTAQEIHKALPNSTLVILKNCGHFSYVEQPKKCFEAIRKFLKSL
;
A
#
# COMPACT_ATOMS: atom_id res chain seq x y z
N MET A 1 -11.08 9.92 16.62
CA MET A 1 -11.27 11.13 15.80
C MET A 1 -10.09 12.10 15.99
N ALA A 2 -9.85 12.64 17.19
CA ALA A 2 -8.80 13.65 17.43
C ALA A 2 -7.38 13.31 16.91
N LYS A 3 -6.92 12.06 17.05
CA LYS A 3 -5.54 11.68 16.70
C LYS A 3 -5.24 11.59 15.20
N ILE A 4 -6.24 11.24 14.38
CA ILE A 4 -6.07 11.19 12.92
C ILE A 4 -6.01 12.61 12.36
N GLU A 5 -6.89 13.48 12.83
CA GLU A 5 -6.92 14.89 12.44
C GLU A 5 -5.64 15.62 12.87
N GLU A 6 -5.14 15.33 14.07
CA GLU A 6 -3.86 15.86 14.54
C GLU A 6 -2.68 15.40 13.69
N ILE A 7 -2.61 14.11 13.33
CA ILE A 7 -1.62 13.58 12.38
C ILE A 7 -1.76 14.27 11.01
N PHE A 8 -2.99 14.47 10.54
CA PHE A 8 -3.23 15.14 9.27
C PHE A 8 -2.70 16.58 9.31
N ASN A 9 -3.10 17.37 10.29
CA ASN A 9 -2.70 18.78 10.42
C ASN A 9 -1.19 18.94 10.66
N ALA A 10 -0.59 18.06 11.47
CA ALA A 10 0.84 18.06 11.77
C ALA A 10 1.72 17.62 10.59
N ASN A 11 1.15 17.03 9.53
CA ASN A 11 1.95 16.50 8.43
C ASN A 11 1.58 17.06 7.05
N PHE A 12 0.35 17.50 6.86
CA PHE A 12 -0.07 18.06 5.58
C PHE A 12 0.44 19.50 5.40
N LEU A 13 0.68 20.22 6.50
CA LEU A 13 1.00 21.65 6.49
C LEU A 13 2.41 22.01 6.97
N THR A 14 3.09 21.15 7.73
CA THR A 14 4.34 21.53 8.42
C THR A 14 5.53 20.60 8.17
N LYS A 15 5.33 19.30 7.91
CA LYS A 15 6.40 18.35 7.61
C LYS A 15 5.86 17.12 6.85
N PRO A 16 6.49 16.67 5.75
CA PRO A 16 6.03 15.45 5.07
C PRO A 16 6.08 14.26 6.04
N TYR A 17 4.94 13.57 6.20
CA TYR A 17 4.85 12.33 6.97
C TYR A 17 5.55 11.22 6.19
N ASP A 18 6.72 10.80 6.66
CA ASP A 18 7.48 9.73 6.03
C ASP A 18 7.60 8.54 6.98
N LEU A 19 7.05 7.41 6.55
CA LEU A 19 7.15 6.11 7.24
C LEU A 19 8.12 5.15 6.55
N LEU A 20 8.70 5.49 5.39
CA LEU A 20 9.63 4.62 4.67
C LEU A 20 10.81 4.16 5.54
N PRO A 21 11.43 5.00 6.41
CA PRO A 21 12.48 4.52 7.30
C PRO A 21 12.01 3.42 8.27
N GLN A 22 10.79 3.53 8.79
CA GLN A 22 10.20 2.59 9.74
C GLN A 22 9.79 1.29 9.05
N LEU A 23 9.34 1.35 7.79
CA LEU A 23 9.01 0.13 7.04
C LEU A 23 10.23 -0.79 6.84
N LYS A 24 11.45 -0.23 6.78
CA LYS A 24 12.69 -1.02 6.65
C LYS A 24 12.96 -1.97 7.82
N THR A 25 12.33 -1.73 8.98
CA THR A 25 12.51 -2.58 10.16
C THR A 25 11.46 -3.68 10.28
N LEU A 26 10.43 -3.68 9.43
CA LEU A 26 9.35 -4.67 9.47
C LEU A 26 9.74 -5.94 8.70
N ALA A 27 10.02 -7.02 9.42
CA ALA A 27 10.36 -8.32 8.84
C ALA A 27 9.14 -9.22 8.53
N ILE A 28 7.92 -8.74 8.77
CA ILE A 28 6.70 -9.53 8.56
C ILE A 28 6.39 -9.65 7.05
N PRO A 29 5.93 -10.83 6.58
CA PRO A 29 5.40 -10.97 5.23
C PRO A 29 4.32 -9.93 4.97
N THR A 30 4.42 -9.19 3.87
CA THR A 30 3.50 -8.10 3.53
C THR A 30 3.04 -8.19 2.07
N LEU A 31 1.74 -8.06 1.84
CA LEU A 31 1.17 -7.94 0.49
C LEU A 31 0.76 -6.48 0.23
N LEU A 32 1.19 -5.94 -0.90
CA LEU A 32 0.77 -4.65 -1.43
C LEU A 32 -0.04 -4.89 -2.71
N ILE A 33 -1.23 -4.32 -2.80
CA ILE A 33 -2.08 -4.34 -4.00
C ILE A 33 -2.36 -2.89 -4.38
N HIS A 34 -2.08 -2.51 -5.63
CA HIS A 34 -2.25 -1.14 -6.12
C HIS A 34 -2.88 -1.14 -7.52
N GLY A 35 -3.79 -0.21 -7.78
CA GLY A 35 -4.38 -0.01 -9.10
C GLY A 35 -3.47 0.83 -10.01
N ALA A 36 -3.27 0.41 -11.25
CA ALA A 36 -2.43 1.16 -12.20
C ALA A 36 -3.01 2.53 -12.60
N GLU A 37 -4.31 2.74 -12.41
CA GLU A 37 -5.04 3.97 -12.74
C GLU A 37 -5.48 4.72 -11.46
N ASP A 38 -4.94 4.35 -10.31
CA ASP A 38 -5.16 5.05 -9.04
C ASP A 38 -4.65 6.51 -9.14
N PRO A 39 -5.41 7.52 -8.69
CA PRO A 39 -4.91 8.88 -8.54
C PRO A 39 -3.62 8.98 -7.71
N VAL A 40 -3.40 8.05 -6.78
CA VAL A 40 -2.12 7.85 -6.11
C VAL A 40 -1.17 7.09 -7.04
N PRO A 41 -0.01 7.66 -7.41
CA PRO A 41 0.91 7.03 -8.35
C PRO A 41 1.38 5.66 -7.90
N ALA A 42 1.48 4.71 -8.85
CA ALA A 42 2.03 3.38 -8.58
C ALA A 42 3.48 3.41 -8.04
N SER A 43 4.22 4.50 -8.27
CA SER A 43 5.55 4.71 -7.69
C SER A 43 5.52 4.69 -6.16
N THR A 44 4.44 5.15 -5.53
CA THR A 44 4.28 5.09 -4.07
C THR A 44 4.28 3.64 -3.57
N ALA A 45 3.50 2.76 -4.20
CA ALA A 45 3.48 1.34 -3.84
C ALA A 45 4.84 0.66 -4.14
N GLN A 46 5.53 1.08 -5.20
CA GLN A 46 6.88 0.59 -5.53
C GLN A 46 7.93 1.03 -4.51
N GLU A 47 7.85 2.25 -3.98
CA GLU A 47 8.74 2.74 -2.92
C GLU A 47 8.51 1.99 -1.60
N ILE A 48 7.24 1.76 -1.25
CA ILE A 48 6.87 0.94 -0.08
C ILE A 48 7.40 -0.49 -0.24
N HIS A 49 7.25 -1.09 -1.43
CA HIS A 49 7.78 -2.42 -1.73
C HIS A 49 9.30 -2.50 -1.59
N LYS A 50 10.03 -1.48 -2.06
CA LYS A 50 11.48 -1.39 -1.90
C LYS A 50 11.91 -1.23 -0.44
N ALA A 51 11.11 -0.56 0.37
CA ALA A 51 11.41 -0.35 1.79
C ALA A 51 11.12 -1.58 2.65
N LEU A 52 10.13 -2.40 2.29
CA LEU A 52 9.75 -3.60 3.04
C LEU A 52 10.58 -4.82 2.62
N PRO A 53 11.38 -5.42 3.52
CA PRO A 53 12.29 -6.53 3.17
C PRO A 53 11.57 -7.80 2.70
N ASN A 54 10.36 -8.07 3.20
CA ASN A 54 9.59 -9.28 2.90
C ASN A 54 8.22 -8.94 2.31
N SER A 55 8.21 -8.22 1.19
CA SER A 55 6.95 -7.79 0.56
C SER A 55 6.73 -8.37 -0.83
N THR A 56 5.46 -8.49 -1.22
CA THR A 56 5.03 -8.78 -2.59
C THR A 56 4.18 -7.62 -3.08
N LEU A 57 4.44 -7.13 -4.29
CA LEU A 57 3.67 -6.06 -4.92
C LEU A 57 2.87 -6.58 -6.12
N VAL A 58 1.57 -6.32 -6.10
CA VAL A 58 0.65 -6.62 -7.21
C VAL A 58 0.10 -5.31 -7.77
N ILE A 59 0.45 -5.00 -9.02
CA ILE A 59 -0.14 -3.87 -9.75
C ILE A 59 -1.25 -4.38 -10.67
N LEU A 60 -2.48 -3.92 -10.45
CA LEU A 60 -3.64 -4.28 -11.25
C LEU A 60 -3.84 -3.29 -12.41
N LYS A 61 -3.63 -3.75 -13.64
CA LYS A 61 -3.96 -2.97 -14.85
C LYS A 61 -5.46 -2.73 -14.96
N ASN A 62 -5.88 -1.57 -15.47
CA ASN A 62 -7.28 -1.16 -15.65
C ASN A 62 -8.07 -1.09 -14.34
N CYS A 63 -7.41 -0.62 -13.27
CA CYS A 63 -7.95 -0.58 -11.93
C CYS A 63 -7.48 0.71 -11.25
N GLY A 64 -8.43 1.44 -10.67
CA GLY A 64 -8.19 2.61 -9.85
C GLY A 64 -7.98 2.28 -8.37
N HIS A 65 -8.43 3.20 -7.53
CA HIS A 65 -8.13 3.22 -6.10
C HIS A 65 -8.74 2.05 -5.31
N PHE A 66 -9.95 1.61 -5.68
CA PHE A 66 -10.71 0.64 -4.90
C PHE A 66 -10.64 -0.73 -5.56
N SER A 67 -9.45 -1.35 -5.55
CA SER A 67 -9.18 -2.64 -6.21
C SER A 67 -10.14 -3.78 -5.82
N TYR A 68 -10.65 -3.77 -4.59
CA TYR A 68 -11.64 -4.74 -4.11
C TYR A 68 -13.06 -4.52 -4.64
N VAL A 69 -13.38 -3.32 -5.14
CA VAL A 69 -14.65 -3.00 -5.83
C VAL A 69 -14.51 -3.15 -7.34
N GLU A 70 -13.42 -2.62 -7.90
CA GLU A 70 -13.23 -2.51 -9.35
C GLU A 70 -12.82 -3.84 -9.98
N GLN A 71 -11.92 -4.59 -9.31
CA GLN A 71 -11.45 -5.89 -9.77
C GLN A 71 -11.43 -6.93 -8.64
N PRO A 72 -12.60 -7.23 -8.04
CA PRO A 72 -12.71 -8.09 -6.85
C PRO A 72 -12.04 -9.44 -7.07
N LYS A 73 -12.26 -10.07 -8.22
CA LYS A 73 -11.68 -11.39 -8.52
C LYS A 73 -10.15 -11.39 -8.42
N LYS A 74 -9.48 -10.43 -9.06
CA LYS A 74 -8.01 -10.34 -9.05
C LYS A 74 -7.47 -9.92 -7.68
N CYS A 75 -8.12 -8.96 -7.02
CA CYS A 75 -7.75 -8.51 -5.69
C CYS A 75 -7.83 -9.67 -4.67
N PHE A 76 -8.95 -10.39 -4.61
CA PHE A 76 -9.11 -11.51 -3.69
C PHE A 76 -8.26 -12.73 -4.07
N GLU A 77 -7.95 -12.94 -5.34
CA GLU A 77 -6.99 -13.97 -5.76
C GLU A 77 -5.58 -13.67 -5.23
N ALA A 78 -5.11 -12.42 -5.35
CA ALA A 78 -3.83 -12.00 -4.80
C ALA A 78 -3.78 -12.20 -3.27
N ILE A 79 -4.84 -11.82 -2.56
CA ILE A 79 -4.96 -12.04 -1.11
C ILE A 79 -4.90 -13.54 -0.78
N ARG A 80 -5.69 -14.39 -1.45
CA ARG A 80 -5.70 -15.83 -1.21
C ARG A 80 -4.34 -16.47 -1.50
N LYS A 81 -3.67 -16.07 -2.59
CA LYS A 81 -2.35 -16.58 -2.94
C LYS A 81 -1.32 -16.23 -1.86
N PHE A 82 -1.34 -14.98 -1.39
CA PHE A 82 -0.47 -14.54 -0.32
C PHE A 82 -0.72 -15.31 0.97
N LEU A 83 -1.98 -15.45 1.41
CA LEU A 83 -2.32 -16.20 2.62
C LEU A 83 -1.93 -17.68 2.56
N LYS A 84 -1.92 -18.29 1.37
CA LYS A 84 -1.44 -19.66 1.17
C LYS A 84 0.09 -19.79 1.16
N SER A 85 0.81 -18.68 1.00
CA SER A 85 2.28 -18.64 1.00
C SER A 85 2.89 -18.23 2.34
N LEU A 86 2.05 -17.90 3.33
CA LEU A 86 2.45 -17.71 4.73
C LEU A 86 2.62 -19.06 5.43
#